data_AF-A0A1Q7NLF9-F1
#
_entry.id   AF-A0A1Q7NLF9-F1
#
_cell.length_a   1.000
_cell.length_b   1.000
_cell.length_c   1.000
_cell.angle_alpha   90.00
_cell.angle_beta   90.00
_cell.angle_gamma   90.00
#
_symmetry.space_group_name_H-M   'P 1'
#
loop_
_entity.id
_entity.type
_entity.pdbx_description
1 polymer ?
#
loop_
_entity_poly.entity_id
_entity_poly.type
_entity_poly.pdbx_seq_one_letter_code
_entity_poly.pdbx_strand_id
1 'polypeptide(L)'
;MLCTWASAQMLEGVSSIARELERSTWVYVAVASPLTPALSQRERESFTKFAQGSPRSLPAVHSRAEFDSLAVVYDPNTPYALPHVLFVIDRQKGNRIYYVNTKRYAFHKDFVNGTYLSLERGQVFFENNYLKANRRFIMGTIAYQTPVRRWTFEFWEGDLIPADQIKLASEIINKSFFTPVSFKPNSSRQDSVSADLGLPRVLQTDISKEQDYQALNVAKALGRIHVIPKLDEHVEIGFNEILVLDEVPVQLPPVAGIITSKPSTPLSHINLLAKGWGIPNVYIKNAQELFKQYNGWWVEFDARHDTYSIKRADLKALDEYQKRLKERLDVMKPRSDLSVTRLADLSEQRASSVVAYGAKSANLGEIIHAHLPGFAVPPGFTIPFFYYDQFLRENKLDDAIYQMLNDQKFVHDPAYRRAYLTRMREQIQRGTMNAQLRVEVLRRLRAEFGTKGVFARSSTNSEDLPNFNGAGLYSTMPNVRGDEQLIEAIKFVWASVWNFEAYEEEGINSESSGVMITADPFNREDKDQAIYISAKRGLG
;
A
#
# COMPACT_ATOMS: atom_id res chain seq x y z
N MET A 1 16.32 43.10 -28.17
CA MET A 1 15.15 44.00 -28.04
C MET A 1 13.92 43.22 -28.45
N LEU A 2 12.80 43.38 -27.73
CA LEU A 2 11.40 43.10 -28.15
C LEU A 2 11.08 41.62 -28.55
N CYS A 3 10.01 40.94 -28.13
CA CYS A 3 8.58 41.29 -27.93
C CYS A 3 7.88 41.68 -29.25
N THR A 4 6.66 41.26 -29.57
CA THR A 4 5.60 40.52 -28.84
C THR A 4 4.52 40.07 -29.84
N TRP A 5 3.85 38.92 -29.60
CA TRP A 5 2.43 38.62 -29.91
C TRP A 5 1.92 38.71 -31.39
N ALA A 6 0.91 37.96 -31.85
CA ALA A 6 0.22 36.77 -31.32
C ALA A 6 -0.69 36.12 -32.40
N SER A 7 -1.30 34.98 -32.03
CA SER A 7 -2.61 34.47 -32.48
C SER A 7 -2.76 33.67 -33.79
N ALA A 8 -3.27 32.43 -33.59
CA ALA A 8 -4.28 31.73 -34.38
C ALA A 8 -3.96 31.25 -35.82
N GLN A 9 -3.50 29.99 -35.89
CA GLN A 9 -4.36 28.93 -36.46
C GLN A 9 -4.14 27.60 -35.73
N MET A 10 -5.22 26.86 -35.49
CA MET A 10 -5.26 25.52 -34.89
C MET A 10 -5.81 24.53 -35.92
N LEU A 11 -5.59 23.22 -35.68
CA LEU A 11 -5.91 22.09 -36.59
C LEU A 11 -4.95 22.10 -37.80
N GLU A 12 -4.18 21.04 -38.09
CA GLU A 12 -4.36 19.61 -37.82
C GLU A 12 -3.09 18.96 -37.20
N GLY A 13 -3.20 17.75 -36.65
CA GLY A 13 -2.04 16.98 -36.15
C GLY A 13 -2.28 16.05 -34.96
N VAL A 14 -3.44 16.13 -34.30
CA VAL A 14 -3.79 15.27 -33.14
C VAL A 14 -5.10 14.53 -33.44
N SER A 15 -4.99 13.33 -34.05
CA SER A 15 -6.18 12.58 -34.51
C SER A 15 -6.07 11.05 -34.38
N SER A 16 -4.93 10.43 -34.74
CA SER A 16 -4.83 8.97 -34.85
C SER A 16 -4.76 8.23 -33.50
N ILE A 17 -4.07 8.77 -32.49
CA ILE A 17 -3.78 8.04 -31.23
C ILE A 17 -4.89 8.21 -30.17
N ALA A 18 -5.63 9.33 -30.18
CA ALA A 18 -6.73 9.54 -29.23
C ALA A 18 -7.93 8.61 -29.52
N ARG A 19 -8.21 8.37 -30.80
CA ARG A 19 -9.37 7.59 -31.29
C ARG A 19 -9.33 6.09 -30.99
N GLU A 20 -8.23 5.56 -30.47
CA GLU A 20 -8.12 4.14 -30.12
C GLU A 20 -8.51 3.85 -28.65
N LEU A 21 -8.36 4.82 -27.74
CA LEU A 21 -8.80 4.69 -26.35
C LEU A 21 -10.33 4.73 -26.21
N GLU A 22 -11.00 5.60 -26.98
CA GLU A 22 -12.48 5.69 -27.06
C GLU A 22 -13.17 4.43 -27.63
N ARG A 23 -12.40 3.40 -28.02
CA ARG A 23 -12.88 2.15 -28.63
C ARG A 23 -12.59 0.90 -27.79
N SER A 24 -12.03 1.07 -26.59
CA SER A 24 -11.67 -0.02 -25.68
C SER A 24 -12.91 -0.66 -25.07
N THR A 25 -13.19 -1.91 -25.45
CA THR A 25 -14.32 -2.73 -24.98
C THR A 25 -13.89 -3.61 -23.80
N TRP A 26 -14.80 -3.94 -22.88
CA TRP A 26 -14.50 -4.82 -21.75
C TRP A 26 -15.16 -6.21 -21.87
N VAL A 27 -14.45 -7.24 -21.40
CA VAL A 27 -15.02 -8.55 -21.07
C VAL A 27 -14.69 -8.81 -19.61
N TYR A 28 -15.71 -8.79 -18.75
CA TYR A 28 -15.54 -9.11 -17.34
C TYR A 28 -15.66 -10.61 -17.12
N VAL A 29 -14.75 -11.12 -16.31
CA VAL A 29 -14.55 -12.53 -16.03
C VAL A 29 -14.78 -12.67 -14.53
N ALA A 30 -15.97 -13.10 -14.15
CA ALA A 30 -16.33 -13.15 -12.74
C ALA A 30 -15.66 -14.36 -12.06
N VAL A 31 -15.21 -14.17 -10.82
CA VAL A 31 -14.69 -15.25 -9.96
C VAL A 31 -15.27 -15.14 -8.57
N ALA A 32 -15.81 -16.24 -8.05
CA ALA A 32 -16.35 -16.32 -6.70
C ALA A 32 -15.28 -16.72 -5.68
N SER A 33 -15.21 -15.97 -4.59
CA SER A 33 -14.72 -16.37 -3.26
C SER A 33 -15.97 -16.59 -2.33
N PRO A 34 -15.90 -17.19 -1.10
CA PRO A 34 -17.12 -17.75 -0.44
C PRO A 34 -17.65 -17.19 0.94
N LEU A 35 -18.98 -16.90 1.03
CA LEU A 35 -19.95 -16.70 2.19
C LEU A 35 -20.29 -15.25 2.70
N THR A 36 -20.99 -14.97 3.85
CA THR A 36 -21.45 -13.60 4.33
C THR A 36 -21.80 -13.55 5.84
N PRO A 37 -22.03 -12.41 6.59
CA PRO A 37 -22.57 -11.06 6.20
C PRO A 37 -21.99 -9.78 6.91
N ALA A 38 -22.67 -8.60 6.84
CA ALA A 38 -22.12 -7.22 7.09
C ALA A 38 -23.02 -6.20 7.88
N LEU A 39 -22.49 -4.99 8.20
CA LEU A 39 -23.08 -3.82 8.93
C LEU A 39 -22.30 -2.49 8.56
N SER A 40 -22.60 -1.20 8.89
CA SER A 40 -23.64 -0.49 9.70
C SER A 40 -24.05 0.92 9.11
N GLN A 41 -24.32 1.98 9.92
CA GLN A 41 -24.73 3.35 9.48
C GLN A 41 -24.09 4.57 10.21
N ARG A 42 -23.55 4.45 11.44
CA ARG A 42 -23.27 5.61 12.35
C ARG A 42 -22.09 6.54 11.96
N GLU A 43 -21.34 6.23 10.91
CA GLU A 43 -19.96 6.72 10.69
C GLU A 43 -19.88 7.92 9.71
N ARG A 44 -20.94 8.73 9.63
CA ARG A 44 -21.14 9.71 8.53
C ARG A 44 -21.13 11.19 8.92
N GLU A 45 -21.11 11.55 10.22
CA GLU A 45 -21.57 12.89 10.67
C GLU A 45 -20.49 13.83 11.27
N SER A 46 -19.23 13.42 11.40
CA SER A 46 -18.29 14.03 12.37
C SER A 46 -17.37 15.17 11.91
N PHE A 47 -17.25 15.48 10.61
CA PHE A 47 -15.93 15.88 10.08
C PHE A 47 -15.74 17.28 9.45
N THR A 48 -16.77 18.10 9.26
CA THR A 48 -16.71 19.21 8.27
C THR A 48 -16.08 20.55 8.73
N LYS A 49 -14.95 20.57 9.48
CA LYS A 49 -14.28 21.83 9.90
C LYS A 49 -12.75 21.73 10.16
N PHE A 50 -11.90 22.33 9.31
CA PHE A 50 -10.88 23.34 9.69
C PHE A 50 -9.98 23.84 8.52
N ALA A 51 -9.23 24.93 8.78
CA ALA A 51 -7.99 25.39 8.13
C ALA A 51 -8.00 26.07 6.73
N GLN A 52 -8.04 27.42 6.73
CA GLN A 52 -7.36 28.26 5.73
C GLN A 52 -6.49 29.32 6.45
N GLY A 53 -5.25 29.58 6.01
CA GLY A 53 -4.47 30.74 6.47
C GLY A 53 -2.92 30.66 6.41
N SER A 54 -2.31 29.50 6.65
CA SER A 54 -0.87 29.41 6.91
C SER A 54 0.05 29.38 5.66
N PRO A 55 1.29 29.91 5.74
CA PRO A 55 2.27 29.88 4.64
C PRO A 55 2.69 28.45 4.27
N ARG A 56 3.22 28.27 3.06
CA ARG A 56 3.62 26.96 2.51
C ARG A 56 4.97 26.46 3.02
N SER A 57 5.92 27.37 3.22
CA SER A 57 7.28 27.11 3.68
C SER A 57 7.98 28.41 4.07
N LEU A 58 9.02 28.35 4.90
CA LEU A 58 9.96 29.46 5.14
C LEU A 58 11.30 29.23 4.41
N PRO A 59 12.05 30.29 4.03
CA PRO A 59 13.38 30.16 3.41
C PRO A 59 14.52 29.98 4.43
N ALA A 60 14.24 30.27 5.70
CA ALA A 60 15.12 30.13 6.86
C ALA A 60 14.22 29.95 8.10
N VAL A 61 14.80 29.54 9.23
CA VAL A 61 14.10 29.44 10.51
C VAL A 61 14.98 30.11 11.57
N HIS A 62 14.58 31.30 12.00
CA HIS A 62 15.32 32.19 12.89
C HIS A 62 14.96 32.03 14.37
N SER A 63 13.92 31.25 14.69
CA SER A 63 13.54 30.97 16.08
C SER A 63 12.88 29.61 16.26
N ARG A 64 12.84 29.14 17.52
CA ARG A 64 12.05 27.97 17.92
C ARG A 64 10.56 28.14 17.62
N ALA A 65 10.01 29.35 17.76
CA ALA A 65 8.61 29.64 17.47
C ALA A 65 8.28 29.52 15.97
N GLU A 66 9.18 29.94 15.09
CA GLU A 66 9.04 29.70 13.64
C GLU A 66 9.08 28.20 13.32
N PHE A 67 9.97 27.43 13.95
CA PHE A 67 10.00 25.97 13.80
C PHE A 67 8.66 25.35 14.24
N ASP A 68 8.20 25.62 15.46
CA ASP A 68 6.95 25.07 16.00
C ASP A 68 5.71 25.54 15.22
N SER A 69 5.79 26.67 14.49
CA SER A 69 4.73 27.11 13.57
C SER A 69 4.57 26.15 12.38
N LEU A 70 5.66 25.57 11.88
CA LEU A 70 5.70 24.63 10.74
C LEU A 70 5.60 23.16 11.16
N ALA A 71 6.05 22.83 12.37
CA ALA A 71 6.37 21.47 12.80
C ALA A 71 5.14 20.61 13.11
N VAL A 72 5.24 19.31 12.83
CA VAL A 72 4.38 18.28 13.44
C VAL A 72 5.18 17.58 14.54
N VAL A 73 4.51 17.05 15.56
CA VAL A 73 5.15 16.33 16.67
C VAL A 73 4.70 14.87 16.61
N TYR A 74 5.62 13.94 16.39
CA TYR A 74 5.32 12.52 16.66
C TYR A 74 5.32 12.27 18.17
N ASP A 75 4.41 11.39 18.60
CA ASP A 75 4.24 10.94 19.98
C ASP A 75 4.23 12.09 21.01
N PRO A 76 3.35 13.11 20.82
CA PRO A 76 3.29 14.30 21.66
C PRO A 76 2.97 13.95 23.11
N ASN A 77 3.51 14.75 24.04
CA ASN A 77 3.44 14.54 25.50
C ASN A 77 4.21 13.32 26.03
N THR A 78 4.97 12.60 25.19
CA THR A 78 5.91 11.56 25.65
C THR A 78 7.34 12.11 25.80
N PRO A 79 8.24 11.45 26.55
CA PRO A 79 9.69 11.75 26.54
C PRO A 79 10.36 11.60 25.17
N TYR A 80 9.70 10.88 24.25
CA TYR A 80 10.16 10.59 22.89
C TYR A 80 9.54 11.51 21.85
N ALA A 81 8.79 12.54 22.28
CA ALA A 81 8.16 13.50 21.41
C ALA A 81 9.19 14.06 20.42
N LEU A 82 8.88 13.95 19.12
CA LEU A 82 9.76 14.32 18.02
C LEU A 82 9.13 15.45 17.18
N PRO A 83 9.26 16.71 17.62
CA PRO A 83 8.98 17.88 16.80
C PRO A 83 9.86 17.88 15.57
N HIS A 84 9.25 17.88 14.38
CA HIS A 84 9.96 17.77 13.11
C HIS A 84 9.35 18.65 12.00
N VAL A 85 10.21 19.08 11.07
CA VAL A 85 9.89 19.86 9.87
C VAL A 85 10.58 19.21 8.67
N LEU A 86 9.84 18.96 7.59
CA LEU A 86 10.45 18.53 6.33
C LEU A 86 11.23 19.69 5.70
N PHE A 87 12.38 19.40 5.08
CA PHE A 87 13.12 20.37 4.27
C PHE A 87 13.33 19.86 2.85
N VAL A 88 13.42 20.81 1.91
CA VAL A 88 13.78 20.59 0.51
C VAL A 88 14.85 21.60 0.10
N ILE A 89 15.91 21.17 -0.56
CA ILE A 89 16.96 22.00 -1.14
C ILE A 89 16.95 21.81 -2.66
N ASP A 90 16.63 22.85 -3.43
CA ASP A 90 16.63 22.82 -4.89
C ASP A 90 17.98 23.24 -5.46
N ARG A 91 18.78 22.25 -5.89
CA ARG A 91 20.12 22.48 -6.46
C ARG A 91 20.08 23.29 -7.76
N GLN A 92 18.98 23.23 -8.53
CA GLN A 92 18.81 24.04 -9.75
C GLN A 92 18.42 25.50 -9.46
N LYS A 93 18.08 25.86 -8.21
CA LYS A 93 17.80 27.24 -7.78
C LYS A 93 18.87 27.79 -6.85
N GLY A 94 20.14 27.47 -7.14
CA GLY A 94 21.29 27.93 -6.34
C GLY A 94 21.35 27.30 -4.95
N ASN A 95 20.94 26.04 -4.83
CA ASN A 95 20.78 25.32 -3.56
C ASN A 95 19.80 26.00 -2.58
N ARG A 96 18.73 26.62 -3.09
CA ARG A 96 17.70 27.27 -2.26
C ARG A 96 16.98 26.25 -1.38
N ILE A 97 17.01 26.47 -0.06
CA ILE A 97 16.28 25.68 0.93
C ILE A 97 14.84 26.18 1.13
N TYR A 98 13.96 25.24 1.48
CA TYR A 98 12.58 25.43 1.85
C TYR A 98 12.31 24.60 3.11
N TYR A 99 12.00 25.25 4.23
CA TYR A 99 11.51 24.64 5.45
C TYR A 99 10.00 24.51 5.33
N VAL A 100 9.50 23.30 5.10
CA VAL A 100 8.13 23.02 4.67
C VAL A 100 7.16 23.13 5.84
N ASN A 101 6.01 23.78 5.63
CA ASN A 101 4.91 23.70 6.60
C ASN A 101 4.36 22.27 6.62
N THR A 102 4.82 21.48 7.57
CA THR A 102 4.58 20.03 7.63
C THR A 102 3.15 19.73 8.09
N LYS A 103 2.50 20.69 8.77
CA LYS A 103 1.04 20.70 9.03
C LYS A 103 0.19 20.87 7.77
N ARG A 104 0.78 21.27 6.65
CA ARG A 104 0.12 21.49 5.35
C ARG A 104 0.55 20.49 4.26
N TYR A 105 1.76 19.92 4.39
CA TYR A 105 2.32 18.97 3.44
C TYR A 105 2.98 17.82 4.20
N ALA A 106 2.29 16.67 4.28
CA ALA A 106 2.75 15.50 5.02
C ALA A 106 3.99 14.83 4.41
N PHE A 107 4.21 14.98 3.10
CA PHE A 107 5.36 14.40 2.39
C PHE A 107 6.02 15.41 1.44
N HIS A 108 7.33 15.25 1.18
CA HIS A 108 8.09 16.14 0.28
C HIS A 108 7.48 16.21 -1.14
N LYS A 109 6.92 15.10 -1.63
CA LYS A 109 6.21 15.04 -2.92
C LYS A 109 5.07 16.06 -3.02
N ASP A 110 4.33 16.28 -1.93
CA ASP A 110 3.15 17.14 -1.91
C ASP A 110 3.55 18.60 -1.85
N PHE A 111 4.64 18.91 -1.14
CA PHE A 111 5.24 20.23 -1.17
C PHE A 111 5.83 20.55 -2.56
N VAL A 112 6.69 19.68 -3.10
CA VAL A 112 7.40 19.92 -4.36
C VAL A 112 6.44 20.03 -5.55
N ASN A 113 5.41 19.17 -5.62
CA ASN A 113 4.42 19.24 -6.69
C ASN A 113 3.35 20.30 -6.42
N GLY A 114 2.91 20.48 -5.16
CA GLY A 114 1.95 21.52 -4.77
C GLY A 114 2.51 22.95 -4.83
N THR A 115 3.83 23.12 -4.95
CA THR A 115 4.51 24.39 -5.26
C THR A 115 5.02 24.48 -6.70
N TYR A 116 4.73 23.48 -7.55
CA TYR A 116 5.17 23.38 -8.94
C TYR A 116 6.70 23.45 -9.12
N LEU A 117 7.47 23.06 -8.10
CA LEU A 117 8.92 22.91 -8.21
C LEU A 117 9.30 21.70 -9.08
N SER A 118 8.52 20.62 -9.01
CA SER A 118 8.51 19.50 -9.97
C SER A 118 7.09 19.18 -10.43
N LEU A 119 6.99 18.34 -11.46
CA LEU A 119 5.76 17.68 -11.91
C LEU A 119 5.90 16.15 -11.93
N GLU A 120 7.06 15.62 -11.48
CA GLU A 120 7.34 14.18 -11.39
C GLU A 120 6.40 13.50 -10.38
N ARG A 121 6.00 12.26 -10.67
CA ARG A 121 5.07 11.48 -9.83
C ARG A 121 5.53 10.03 -9.71
N GLY A 122 5.05 9.35 -8.66
CA GLY A 122 5.28 7.92 -8.43
C GLY A 122 6.76 7.53 -8.46
N GLN A 123 7.06 6.38 -9.07
CA GLN A 123 8.40 5.81 -9.17
C GLN A 123 9.44 6.79 -9.74
N VAL A 124 9.09 7.61 -10.74
CA VAL A 124 10.03 8.57 -11.36
C VAL A 124 10.48 9.63 -10.36
N PHE A 125 9.56 10.19 -9.57
CA PHE A 125 9.88 11.14 -8.49
C PHE A 125 10.78 10.47 -7.44
N PHE A 126 10.45 9.23 -7.06
CA PHE A 126 11.18 8.49 -6.03
C PHE A 126 12.61 8.17 -6.46
N GLU A 127 12.80 7.58 -7.64
CA GLU A 127 14.12 7.29 -8.20
C GLU A 127 14.98 8.54 -8.34
N ASN A 128 14.41 9.62 -8.90
CA ASN A 128 15.16 10.83 -9.23
C ASN A 128 15.61 11.62 -8.00
N ASN A 129 15.00 11.41 -6.83
CA ASN A 129 15.25 12.24 -5.64
C ASN A 129 15.68 11.46 -4.39
N TYR A 130 15.56 10.12 -4.36
CA TYR A 130 16.08 9.27 -3.26
C TYR A 130 17.09 8.20 -3.71
N LEU A 131 17.06 7.73 -4.96
CA LEU A 131 17.98 6.65 -5.41
C LEU A 131 19.14 7.17 -6.26
N LYS A 132 18.88 8.11 -7.18
CA LYS A 132 19.91 8.61 -8.12
C LYS A 132 20.86 9.58 -7.41
N ALA A 133 22.15 9.45 -7.73
CA ALA A 133 23.20 10.28 -7.14
C ALA A 133 23.09 11.75 -7.59
N ASN A 134 22.95 12.01 -8.88
CA ASN A 134 22.76 13.38 -9.40
C ASN A 134 21.28 13.81 -9.39
N ARG A 135 20.70 13.89 -8.20
CA ARG A 135 19.33 14.38 -7.95
C ARG A 135 19.25 15.91 -8.01
N ARG A 136 18.07 16.46 -8.32
CA ARG A 136 17.81 17.91 -8.25
C ARG A 136 17.54 18.36 -6.82
N PHE A 137 16.66 17.64 -6.13
CA PHE A 137 16.24 17.97 -4.77
C PHE A 137 17.00 17.11 -3.76
N ILE A 138 17.55 17.74 -2.73
CA ILE A 138 17.93 17.04 -1.49
C ILE A 138 16.78 17.24 -0.52
N MET A 139 16.21 16.16 0.00
CA MET A 139 14.94 16.18 0.74
C MET A 139 15.08 15.33 1.99
N GLY A 140 14.80 15.91 3.16
CA GLY A 140 14.96 15.23 4.45
C GLY A 140 14.12 15.89 5.53
N THR A 141 14.42 15.55 6.77
CA THR A 141 13.69 16.02 7.96
C THR A 141 14.66 16.69 8.91
N ILE A 142 14.27 17.81 9.52
CA ILE A 142 14.94 18.39 10.69
C ILE A 142 14.05 18.14 11.90
N ALA A 143 14.61 17.56 12.95
CA ALA A 143 13.91 17.19 14.16
C ALA A 143 14.68 17.56 15.43
N TYR A 144 13.96 17.77 16.53
CA TYR A 144 14.53 17.90 17.86
C TYR A 144 14.56 16.55 18.56
N GLN A 145 15.74 15.94 18.68
CA GLN A 145 15.93 14.66 19.36
C GLN A 145 15.90 14.86 20.87
N THR A 146 14.70 14.80 21.44
CA THR A 146 14.44 15.08 22.87
C THR A 146 15.35 14.33 23.84
N PRO A 147 15.69 13.02 23.67
CA PRO A 147 16.58 12.30 24.58
C PRO A 147 17.98 12.93 24.72
N VAL A 148 18.63 13.26 23.60
CA VAL A 148 19.97 13.89 23.57
C VAL A 148 19.92 15.42 23.56
N ARG A 149 18.72 16.01 23.56
CA ARG A 149 18.45 17.46 23.54
C ARG A 149 19.10 18.22 22.36
N ARG A 150 19.36 17.54 21.25
CA ARG A 150 20.04 18.08 20.05
C ARG A 150 19.09 18.22 18.85
N TRP A 151 19.39 19.18 17.99
CA TRP A 151 18.80 19.28 16.67
C TRP A 151 19.55 18.37 15.69
N THR A 152 18.80 17.57 14.93
CA THR A 152 19.34 16.72 13.86
C THR A 152 18.65 16.97 12.55
N PHE A 153 19.39 16.89 11.44
CA PHE A 153 18.83 16.64 10.12
C PHE A 153 19.08 15.19 9.73
N GLU A 154 18.10 14.56 9.12
CA GLU A 154 18.12 13.14 8.78
C GLU A 154 17.44 12.87 7.42
N PHE A 155 17.83 11.79 6.78
CA PHE A 155 17.23 11.30 5.53
C PHE A 155 16.41 10.04 5.80
N TRP A 156 15.57 9.66 4.85
CA TRP A 156 14.91 8.35 4.90
C TRP A 156 15.97 7.23 4.84
N GLU A 157 15.74 6.13 5.56
CA GLU A 157 16.67 5.01 5.73
C GLU A 157 17.21 4.44 4.40
N GLY A 158 16.31 4.22 3.44
CA GLY A 158 16.64 3.74 2.09
C GLY A 158 17.12 4.83 1.12
N ASP A 159 17.32 6.06 1.56
CA ASP A 159 17.89 7.12 0.71
C ASP A 159 19.37 6.82 0.42
N LEU A 160 19.69 6.65 -0.87
CA LEU A 160 21.03 6.42 -1.38
C LEU A 160 21.85 7.72 -1.52
N ILE A 161 21.59 8.72 -0.67
CA ILE A 161 22.22 10.04 -0.74
C ILE A 161 23.76 9.96 -0.77
N PRO A 162 24.42 10.68 -1.70
CA PRO A 162 25.88 10.81 -1.75
C PRO A 162 26.47 11.66 -0.61
N ALA A 163 27.72 11.37 -0.25
CA ALA A 163 28.44 12.03 0.84
C ALA A 163 28.60 13.55 0.65
N ASP A 164 28.83 14.00 -0.59
CA ASP A 164 28.89 15.43 -0.95
C ASP A 164 27.56 16.15 -0.69
N GLN A 165 26.43 15.45 -0.81
CA GLN A 165 25.09 16.02 -0.61
C GLN A 165 24.65 16.01 0.85
N ILE A 166 25.10 15.04 1.65
CA ILE A 166 25.00 15.11 3.12
C ILE A 166 25.75 16.35 3.63
N LYS A 167 26.98 16.57 3.13
CA LYS A 167 27.78 17.75 3.48
C LYS A 167 27.12 19.05 3.02
N LEU A 168 26.67 19.13 1.76
CA LEU A 168 25.97 20.29 1.22
C LEU A 168 24.70 20.64 2.02
N ALA A 169 23.90 19.65 2.40
CA ALA A 169 22.73 19.85 3.24
C ALA A 169 23.12 20.41 4.63
N SER A 170 24.13 19.80 5.27
CA SER A 170 24.67 20.28 6.55
C SER A 170 25.09 21.75 6.49
N GLU A 171 25.84 22.12 5.45
CA GLU A 171 26.31 23.50 5.25
C GLU A 171 25.19 24.52 5.00
N ILE A 172 24.09 24.13 4.34
CA ILE A 172 22.97 25.03 4.06
C ILE A 172 22.06 25.18 5.28
N ILE A 173 21.77 24.07 5.96
CA ILE A 173 20.94 24.06 7.17
C ILE A 173 21.61 24.88 8.27
N ASN A 174 22.91 24.64 8.55
CA ASN A 174 23.65 25.39 9.56
C ASN A 174 23.91 26.89 9.19
N LYS A 175 23.57 27.33 7.97
CA LYS A 175 23.55 28.75 7.56
C LYS A 175 22.17 29.40 7.60
N SER A 176 21.09 28.61 7.77
CA SER A 176 19.69 29.07 7.65
C SER A 176 18.76 28.62 8.79
N PHE A 177 19.29 27.86 9.75
CA PHE A 177 18.61 27.44 10.97
C PHE A 177 19.22 28.16 12.19
N PHE A 178 18.39 28.50 13.17
CA PHE A 178 18.75 29.34 14.33
C PHE A 178 19.76 28.76 15.33
N THR A 179 20.21 27.52 15.12
CA THR A 179 21.06 26.77 16.06
C THR A 179 21.76 25.62 15.33
N PRO A 180 22.93 25.14 15.77
CA PRO A 180 23.65 24.06 15.08
C PRO A 180 22.82 22.76 14.97
N VAL A 181 22.79 22.19 13.78
CA VAL A 181 22.06 20.96 13.45
C VAL A 181 23.05 19.87 13.02
N SER A 182 23.06 18.76 13.75
CA SER A 182 23.92 17.60 13.48
C SER A 182 23.31 16.68 12.42
N PHE A 183 24.10 15.88 11.71
CA PHE A 183 23.57 14.79 10.89
C PHE A 183 23.22 13.57 11.75
N LYS A 184 22.07 12.96 11.48
CA LYS A 184 21.69 11.64 12.01
C LYS A 184 21.56 10.64 10.84
N PRO A 185 22.49 9.66 10.72
CA PRO A 185 22.36 8.60 9.74
C PRO A 185 21.24 7.63 10.15
N ASN A 186 20.39 7.24 9.19
CA ASN A 186 19.28 6.31 9.42
C ASN A 186 19.49 4.93 8.80
N SER A 187 20.67 4.65 8.22
CA SER A 187 21.06 3.31 7.76
C SER A 187 22.58 3.14 7.86
N SER A 188 23.06 1.89 7.95
CA SER A 188 24.49 1.57 7.99
C SER A 188 25.26 2.12 6.78
N ARG A 189 24.61 2.24 5.62
CA ARG A 189 25.16 2.95 4.46
C ARG A 189 25.37 4.43 4.75
N GLN A 190 24.36 5.12 5.28
CA GLN A 190 24.43 6.55 5.62
C GLN A 190 25.43 6.81 6.73
N ASP A 191 25.60 5.87 7.68
CA ASP A 191 26.65 5.93 8.69
C ASP A 191 28.03 5.90 8.02
N SER A 192 28.35 4.83 7.28
CA SER A 192 29.65 4.67 6.61
C SER A 192 30.00 5.84 5.68
N VAL A 193 29.09 6.29 4.81
CA VAL A 193 29.39 7.39 3.85
C VAL A 193 29.46 8.78 4.50
N SER A 194 29.17 8.91 5.80
CA SER A 194 29.25 10.19 6.52
C SER A 194 30.29 10.22 7.64
N ALA A 195 31.00 9.11 7.89
CA ALA A 195 32.04 9.02 8.92
C ALA A 195 33.16 10.05 8.72
N ASP A 196 33.77 10.06 7.53
CA ASP A 196 34.94 10.89 7.21
C ASP A 196 34.61 12.33 6.76
N LEU A 197 33.34 12.73 6.79
CA LEU A 197 32.90 14.06 6.33
C LEU A 197 33.27 15.21 7.27
N GLY A 198 33.73 14.93 8.49
CA GLY A 198 34.14 15.92 9.48
C GLY A 198 33.01 16.81 10.03
N LEU A 199 31.75 16.45 9.77
CA LEU A 199 30.56 17.18 10.21
C LEU A 199 30.05 16.67 11.58
N PRO A 200 29.31 17.47 12.37
CA PRO A 200 28.74 17.02 13.64
C PRO A 200 27.69 15.92 13.42
N ARG A 201 27.80 14.81 14.17
CA ARG A 201 26.94 13.62 14.04
C ARG A 201 26.23 13.31 15.37
N VAL A 202 25.07 12.68 15.27
CA VAL A 202 24.33 12.04 16.37
C VAL A 202 23.92 10.67 15.88
N LEU A 203 24.49 9.61 16.45
CA LEU A 203 24.14 8.24 16.06
C LEU A 203 22.86 7.79 16.77
N GLN A 204 22.17 6.80 16.20
CA GLN A 204 21.01 6.19 16.88
C GLN A 204 21.42 5.53 18.21
N THR A 205 22.65 5.06 18.32
CA THR A 205 23.26 4.58 19.57
C THR A 205 23.52 5.70 20.59
N ASP A 206 23.69 6.95 20.18
CA ASP A 206 23.79 8.09 21.11
C ASP A 206 22.42 8.47 21.65
N ILE A 207 21.38 8.41 20.81
CA ILE A 207 19.98 8.66 21.20
C ILE A 207 19.48 7.59 22.17
N SER A 208 19.83 6.33 21.93
CA SER A 208 19.28 5.19 22.67
C SER A 208 20.22 4.60 23.74
N LYS A 209 21.35 5.24 24.06
CA LYS A 209 22.26 4.82 25.15
C LYS A 209 21.53 4.67 26.50
N GLU A 210 20.66 5.63 26.80
CA GLU A 210 19.85 5.70 28.03
C GLU A 210 18.43 5.11 27.85
N GLN A 211 18.13 4.52 26.68
CA GLN A 211 16.78 4.07 26.34
C GLN A 211 16.70 2.55 26.25
N ASP A 212 16.03 1.93 27.22
CA ASP A 212 15.83 0.46 27.25
C ASP A 212 14.56 0.03 26.48
N TYR A 213 13.65 0.97 26.21
CA TYR A 213 12.34 0.75 25.56
C TYR A 213 11.92 1.93 24.67
N GLN A 214 11.29 1.64 23.53
CA GLN A 214 10.56 2.63 22.72
C GLN A 214 9.30 2.02 22.11
N ALA A 215 8.15 2.66 22.32
CA ALA A 215 6.97 2.39 21.50
C ALA A 215 7.09 3.09 20.14
N LEU A 216 6.91 2.34 19.05
CA LEU A 216 6.80 2.87 17.68
C LEU A 216 5.32 2.82 17.22
N ASN A 217 4.61 1.76 17.62
CA ASN A 217 3.16 1.69 17.65
C ASN A 217 2.63 1.05 18.95
N VAL A 218 1.66 1.71 19.58
CA VAL A 218 1.00 1.29 20.84
C VAL A 218 -0.24 0.46 20.49
N ALA A 219 -0.23 -0.82 20.86
CA ALA A 219 -1.29 -1.78 20.58
C ALA A 219 -1.13 -3.06 21.41
N LYS A 220 -2.13 -3.95 21.35
CA LYS A 220 -2.11 -5.26 22.01
C LYS A 220 -2.20 -6.38 20.99
N ALA A 221 -1.46 -7.45 21.21
CA ALA A 221 -1.47 -8.66 20.39
C ALA A 221 -1.62 -9.92 21.25
N LEU A 222 -2.24 -10.93 20.65
CA LEU A 222 -2.01 -12.32 21.01
C LEU A 222 -1.28 -12.98 19.84
N GLY A 223 -0.16 -13.63 20.10
CA GLY A 223 0.63 -14.28 19.04
C GLY A 223 1.74 -15.17 19.55
N ARG A 224 2.32 -15.98 18.66
CA ARG A 224 3.49 -16.81 18.94
C ARG A 224 4.75 -15.97 18.89
N ILE A 225 5.53 -15.89 19.96
CA ILE A 225 6.84 -15.20 19.92
C ILE A 225 7.77 -16.01 19.03
N HIS A 226 8.36 -15.37 18.02
CA HIS A 226 9.36 -15.95 17.14
C HIS A 226 10.65 -15.12 17.22
N VAL A 227 11.64 -15.63 17.95
CA VAL A 227 12.96 -15.00 18.09
C VAL A 227 13.83 -15.41 16.90
N ILE A 228 14.14 -14.45 16.04
CA ILE A 228 14.85 -14.62 14.78
C ILE A 228 16.22 -13.94 14.92
N PRO A 229 17.33 -14.68 15.08
CA PRO A 229 18.68 -14.12 15.25
C PRO A 229 19.12 -13.26 14.05
N LYS A 230 18.78 -13.72 12.85
CA LYS A 230 19.03 -13.09 11.55
C LYS A 230 17.85 -13.44 10.65
N LEU A 231 17.28 -12.46 9.95
CA LEU A 231 16.28 -12.72 8.92
C LEU A 231 16.97 -13.01 7.59
N ASP A 232 16.63 -14.14 6.97
CA ASP A 232 16.93 -14.43 5.56
C ASP A 232 15.81 -15.27 4.92
N GLU A 233 15.97 -15.63 3.64
CA GLU A 233 14.94 -16.23 2.79
C GLU A 233 14.43 -17.61 3.25
N HIS A 234 15.10 -18.24 4.23
CA HIS A 234 14.70 -19.53 4.81
C HIS A 234 13.88 -19.37 6.11
N VAL A 235 13.68 -18.15 6.59
CA VAL A 235 12.97 -17.89 7.85
C VAL A 235 11.46 -17.79 7.60
N GLU A 236 10.75 -18.86 7.94
CA GLU A 236 9.28 -18.90 7.92
C GLU A 236 8.70 -17.86 8.90
N ILE A 237 7.71 -17.08 8.47
CA ILE A 237 6.99 -16.10 9.30
C ILE A 237 5.48 -16.36 9.15
N GLY A 238 4.79 -16.47 10.29
CA GLY A 238 3.34 -16.59 10.34
C GLY A 238 2.62 -15.27 10.65
N PHE A 239 1.41 -15.09 10.11
CA PHE A 239 0.55 -13.94 10.40
C PHE A 239 0.18 -13.80 11.89
N ASN A 240 0.26 -14.90 12.64
CA ASN A 240 -0.04 -14.99 14.07
C ASN A 240 1.20 -14.76 14.97
N GLU A 241 2.33 -14.33 14.41
CA GLU A 241 3.60 -14.26 15.15
C GLU A 241 3.94 -12.86 15.64
N ILE A 242 4.61 -12.80 16.79
CA ILE A 242 5.22 -11.59 17.34
C ILE A 242 6.72 -11.77 17.15
N LEU A 243 7.27 -11.09 16.14
CA LEU A 243 8.66 -11.28 15.75
C LEU A 243 9.60 -10.54 16.69
N VAL A 244 10.67 -11.20 17.13
CA VAL A 244 11.76 -10.60 17.89
C VAL A 244 13.03 -10.65 17.05
N LEU A 245 13.36 -9.50 16.48
CA LEU A 245 14.41 -9.30 15.49
C LEU A 245 15.59 -8.53 16.10
N ASP A 246 16.74 -8.57 15.43
CA ASP A 246 17.84 -7.66 15.77
C ASP A 246 17.49 -6.26 15.27
N GLU A 247 17.24 -6.09 13.97
CA GLU A 247 16.91 -4.82 13.32
C GLU A 247 15.63 -4.90 12.47
N VAL A 248 15.12 -3.74 12.05
CA VAL A 248 13.91 -3.64 11.20
C VAL A 248 14.26 -4.09 9.77
N PRO A 249 13.53 -5.05 9.17
CA PRO A 249 13.80 -5.51 7.82
C PRO A 249 13.17 -4.57 6.77
N VAL A 250 13.73 -4.58 5.55
CA VAL A 250 13.28 -3.72 4.44
C VAL A 250 11.83 -4.04 4.02
N GLN A 251 11.42 -5.29 4.14
CA GLN A 251 10.07 -5.78 3.89
C GLN A 251 9.68 -6.80 4.97
N LEU A 252 8.39 -6.91 5.25
CA LEU A 252 7.84 -7.90 6.16
C LEU A 252 6.45 -8.32 5.66
N PRO A 253 6.06 -9.60 5.69
CA PRO A 253 4.65 -9.98 5.57
C PRO A 253 3.82 -9.45 6.76
N PRO A 254 2.47 -9.52 6.71
CA PRO A 254 1.63 -9.28 7.88
C PRO A 254 1.99 -10.21 9.04
N VAL A 255 2.00 -9.68 10.26
CA VAL A 255 2.33 -10.39 11.51
C VAL A 255 1.45 -9.89 12.66
N ALA A 256 1.48 -10.54 13.83
CA ALA A 256 0.75 -10.12 15.02
C ALA A 256 1.50 -9.09 15.86
N GLY A 257 2.82 -8.93 15.71
CA GLY A 257 3.61 -7.90 16.39
C GLY A 257 5.08 -7.86 15.99
N ILE A 258 5.76 -6.76 16.31
CA ILE A 258 7.16 -6.52 15.97
C ILE A 258 7.92 -5.99 17.20
N ILE A 259 9.06 -6.61 17.50
CA ILE A 259 9.99 -6.24 18.57
C ILE A 259 11.41 -6.24 17.99
N THR A 260 12.15 -5.12 18.08
CA THR A 260 13.54 -5.05 17.60
C THR A 260 14.56 -4.82 18.71
N SER A 261 15.75 -5.40 18.57
CA SER A 261 16.87 -5.28 19.53
C SER A 261 17.75 -4.04 19.26
N LYS A 262 17.68 -3.48 18.05
CA LYS A 262 18.19 -2.15 17.66
C LYS A 262 17.04 -1.15 17.57
N PRO A 263 17.26 0.14 17.90
CA PRO A 263 16.23 1.17 17.78
C PRO A 263 15.93 1.50 16.31
N SER A 264 14.68 1.86 16.02
CA SER A 264 14.25 2.38 14.72
C SER A 264 13.45 3.68 14.90
N THR A 265 13.11 4.35 13.80
CA THR A 265 12.35 5.60 13.86
C THR A 265 10.85 5.36 13.78
N PRO A 266 10.01 6.19 14.45
CA PRO A 266 8.55 6.18 14.25
C PRO A 266 8.12 6.47 12.80
N LEU A 267 9.03 7.03 11.99
CA LEU A 267 8.90 7.32 10.56
C LEU A 267 9.26 6.14 9.62
N SER A 268 9.71 5.01 10.15
CA SER A 268 10.07 3.84 9.34
C SER A 268 8.87 3.26 8.58
N HIS A 269 9.12 2.73 7.37
CA HIS A 269 8.08 2.13 6.53
C HIS A 269 7.32 1.00 7.24
N ILE A 270 8.07 0.15 7.97
CA ILE A 270 7.50 -0.94 8.77
C ILE A 270 6.62 -0.40 9.92
N ASN A 271 6.90 0.77 10.49
CA ASN A 271 6.01 1.35 11.50
C ASN A 271 4.69 1.89 10.91
N LEU A 272 4.70 2.35 9.66
CA LEU A 272 3.48 2.73 8.94
C LEU A 272 2.63 1.49 8.63
N LEU A 273 3.25 0.38 8.19
CA LEU A 273 2.57 -0.92 8.03
C LEU A 273 1.99 -1.43 9.35
N ALA A 274 2.77 -1.43 10.43
CA ALA A 274 2.33 -1.85 11.75
C ALA A 274 1.14 -1.03 12.28
N LYS A 275 1.09 0.28 11.96
CA LYS A 275 -0.06 1.16 12.23
C LYS A 275 -1.27 0.80 11.37
N GLY A 276 -1.08 0.48 10.09
CA GLY A 276 -2.15 0.00 9.20
C GLY A 276 -2.76 -1.34 9.64
N TRP A 277 -1.93 -2.28 10.09
CA TRP A 277 -2.37 -3.57 10.63
C TRP A 277 -2.92 -3.49 12.08
N GLY A 278 -2.65 -2.38 12.79
CA GLY A 278 -3.09 -2.17 14.18
C GLY A 278 -2.29 -2.96 15.23
N ILE A 279 -1.06 -3.36 14.92
CA ILE A 279 -0.24 -4.27 15.74
C ILE A 279 0.83 -3.53 16.56
N PRO A 280 1.28 -4.09 17.71
CA PRO A 280 2.38 -3.51 18.48
C PRO A 280 3.68 -3.53 17.67
N ASN A 281 4.39 -2.40 17.68
CA ASN A 281 5.73 -2.27 17.13
C ASN A 281 6.60 -1.53 18.15
N VAL A 282 7.68 -2.15 18.60
CA VAL A 282 8.52 -1.62 19.69
C VAL A 282 10.00 -1.90 19.47
N TYR A 283 10.86 -1.02 19.96
CA TYR A 283 12.25 -1.34 20.25
C TYR A 283 12.38 -1.72 21.72
N ILE A 284 13.10 -2.81 21.99
CA ILE A 284 13.45 -3.28 23.34
C ILE A 284 14.93 -3.65 23.35
N LYS A 285 15.71 -3.03 24.23
CA LYS A 285 17.15 -3.28 24.33
C LYS A 285 17.41 -4.75 24.67
N ASN A 286 18.28 -5.40 23.90
CA ASN A 286 18.60 -6.84 24.00
C ASN A 286 17.38 -7.78 23.86
N ALA A 287 16.36 -7.40 23.08
CA ALA A 287 15.11 -8.15 22.95
C ALA A 287 15.30 -9.65 22.67
N GLN A 288 16.19 -10.02 21.74
CA GLN A 288 16.42 -11.43 21.37
C GLN A 288 16.77 -12.32 22.58
N GLU A 289 17.61 -11.86 23.51
CA GLU A 289 17.97 -12.64 24.71
C GLU A 289 16.85 -12.60 25.75
N LEU A 290 16.19 -11.43 25.92
CA LEU A 290 15.12 -11.23 26.89
C LEU A 290 13.88 -12.09 26.59
N PHE A 291 13.51 -12.19 25.31
CA PHE A 291 12.35 -12.95 24.84
C PHE A 291 12.66 -14.41 24.46
N LYS A 292 13.93 -14.84 24.53
CA LYS A 292 14.39 -16.22 24.30
C LYS A 292 13.59 -17.27 25.08
N GLN A 293 13.24 -16.96 26.33
CA GLN A 293 12.40 -17.79 27.22
C GLN A 293 10.92 -17.92 26.80
N TYR A 294 10.49 -17.06 25.87
CA TYR A 294 9.16 -17.06 25.25
C TYR A 294 9.19 -17.59 23.81
N ASN A 295 10.35 -17.91 23.23
CA ASN A 295 10.43 -18.38 21.85
C ASN A 295 9.57 -19.63 21.62
N GLY A 296 8.73 -19.60 20.58
CA GLY A 296 7.74 -20.63 20.27
C GLY A 296 6.48 -20.62 21.14
N TRP A 297 6.43 -19.86 22.24
CA TRP A 297 5.24 -19.75 23.09
C TRP A 297 4.27 -18.70 22.57
N TRP A 298 2.98 -18.97 22.74
CA TRP A 298 1.94 -17.95 22.63
C TRP A 298 1.98 -17.01 23.83
N VAL A 299 1.84 -15.71 23.56
CA VAL A 299 1.85 -14.66 24.58
C VAL A 299 0.77 -13.62 24.32
N GLU A 300 0.29 -13.00 25.40
CA GLU A 300 -0.32 -11.67 25.34
C GLU A 300 0.80 -10.63 25.45
N PHE A 301 0.89 -9.75 24.46
CA PHE A 301 1.83 -8.64 24.43
C PHE A 301 1.06 -7.31 24.38
N ASP A 302 1.36 -6.41 25.29
CA ASP A 302 0.71 -5.10 25.44
C ASP A 302 1.78 -4.01 25.41
N ALA A 303 1.93 -3.35 24.25
CA ALA A 303 2.87 -2.25 24.06
C ALA A 303 2.19 -0.93 24.43
N ARG A 304 2.69 -0.25 25.47
CA ARG A 304 2.23 1.05 25.96
C ARG A 304 3.31 2.11 25.68
N HIS A 305 3.01 3.39 25.87
CA HIS A 305 3.90 4.48 25.41
C HIS A 305 5.30 4.47 26.05
N ASP A 306 5.39 4.07 27.31
CA ASP A 306 6.56 4.14 28.20
C ASP A 306 7.03 2.76 28.69
N THR A 307 6.23 1.73 28.51
CA THR A 307 6.47 0.37 29.01
C THR A 307 5.74 -0.67 28.16
N TYR A 308 6.02 -1.95 28.38
CA TYR A 308 5.25 -3.07 27.83
C TYR A 308 4.90 -4.07 28.92
N SER A 309 4.04 -5.03 28.62
CA SER A 309 3.96 -6.27 29.39
C SER A 309 3.78 -7.47 28.49
N ILE A 310 4.48 -8.55 28.82
CA ILE A 310 4.34 -9.86 28.21
C ILE A 310 3.88 -10.86 29.27
N LYS A 311 2.96 -11.76 28.91
CA LYS A 311 2.67 -12.98 29.69
C LYS A 311 2.38 -14.12 28.73
N ARG A 312 2.71 -15.36 29.11
CA ARG A 312 2.27 -16.54 28.35
C ARG A 312 0.74 -16.55 28.28
N ALA A 313 0.20 -16.82 27.10
CA ALA A 313 -1.23 -16.96 26.91
C ALA A 313 -1.74 -18.15 27.71
N ASP A 314 -2.84 -17.98 28.44
CA ASP A 314 -3.58 -19.10 29.00
C ASP A 314 -4.50 -19.74 27.93
N LEU A 315 -5.08 -20.90 28.25
CA LEU A 315 -5.98 -21.60 27.34
C LEU A 315 -7.22 -20.76 26.97
N LYS A 316 -7.71 -19.91 27.89
CA LYS A 316 -8.87 -19.05 27.65
C LYS A 316 -8.53 -17.91 26.69
N ALA A 317 -7.34 -17.33 26.78
CA ALA A 317 -6.86 -16.32 25.82
C ALA A 317 -6.71 -16.92 24.42
N LEU A 318 -6.22 -18.16 24.32
CA LEU A 318 -6.13 -18.91 23.06
C LEU A 318 -7.52 -19.25 22.50
N ASP A 319 -8.44 -19.74 23.33
CA ASP A 319 -9.83 -20.03 22.94
C ASP A 319 -10.58 -18.76 22.50
N GLU A 320 -10.41 -17.64 23.21
CA GLU A 320 -10.97 -16.35 22.80
C GLU A 320 -10.37 -15.84 21.49
N TYR A 321 -9.08 -16.06 21.22
CA TYR A 321 -8.46 -15.69 19.95
C TYR A 321 -8.90 -16.59 18.80
N GLN A 322 -8.97 -17.92 19.01
CA GLN A 322 -9.53 -18.86 18.03
C GLN A 322 -11.01 -18.53 17.73
N LYS A 323 -11.79 -18.19 18.75
CA LYS A 323 -13.18 -17.73 18.62
C LYS A 323 -13.27 -16.41 17.85
N ARG A 324 -12.46 -15.41 18.16
CA ARG A 324 -12.43 -14.12 17.45
C ARG A 324 -11.91 -14.24 16.01
N LEU A 325 -10.91 -15.09 15.74
CA LEU A 325 -10.50 -15.42 14.38
C LEU A 325 -11.65 -16.07 13.63
N LYS A 326 -12.30 -17.08 14.21
CA LYS A 326 -13.45 -17.77 13.60
C LYS A 326 -14.63 -16.83 13.34
N GLU A 327 -14.95 -15.94 14.28
CA GLU A 327 -15.99 -14.90 14.14
C GLU A 327 -15.62 -13.89 13.04
N ARG A 328 -14.36 -13.42 12.99
CA ARG A 328 -13.88 -12.51 11.94
C ARG A 328 -13.91 -13.18 10.56
N LEU A 329 -13.45 -14.43 10.47
CA LEU A 329 -13.54 -15.26 9.27
C LEU A 329 -14.98 -15.60 8.87
N ASP A 330 -15.97 -15.48 9.77
CA ASP A 330 -17.40 -15.63 9.43
C ASP A 330 -18.06 -14.34 8.93
N VAL A 331 -17.42 -13.20 9.12
CA VAL A 331 -17.87 -11.87 8.65
C VAL A 331 -17.27 -11.47 7.29
N MET A 332 -16.13 -12.03 6.88
CA MET A 332 -15.20 -11.33 5.96
C MET A 332 -14.92 -11.93 4.56
N LYS A 333 -15.84 -12.49 3.75
CA LYS A 333 -17.30 -12.48 3.79
C LYS A 333 -18.05 -12.35 2.42
N PRO A 334 -17.63 -12.88 1.24
CA PRO A 334 -18.29 -12.59 -0.06
C PRO A 334 -19.30 -13.64 -0.60
N ARG A 335 -20.56 -13.23 -0.87
CA ARG A 335 -21.68 -14.11 -1.30
C ARG A 335 -21.57 -14.52 -2.78
N SER A 336 -21.94 -15.75 -3.12
CA SER A 336 -22.04 -16.23 -4.52
C SER A 336 -23.38 -16.93 -4.83
N ASP A 337 -23.83 -16.80 -6.07
CA ASP A 337 -24.99 -17.44 -6.68
C ASP A 337 -24.53 -18.15 -7.96
N LEU A 338 -24.56 -19.49 -7.93
CA LEU A 338 -24.16 -20.35 -9.04
C LEU A 338 -25.36 -20.81 -9.91
N SER A 339 -26.59 -20.34 -9.63
CA SER A 339 -27.76 -20.63 -10.46
C SER A 339 -27.79 -19.80 -11.76
N VAL A 340 -27.02 -18.71 -11.80
CA VAL A 340 -26.97 -17.77 -12.93
C VAL A 340 -25.99 -18.25 -14.00
N THR A 341 -26.52 -18.75 -15.11
CA THR A 341 -25.75 -19.31 -16.24
C THR A 341 -25.66 -18.39 -17.46
N ARG A 342 -26.35 -17.24 -17.48
CA ARG A 342 -26.36 -16.32 -18.64
C ARG A 342 -25.19 -15.35 -18.60
N LEU A 343 -24.58 -15.05 -19.75
CA LEU A 343 -23.66 -13.91 -19.88
C LEU A 343 -24.47 -12.60 -19.96
N ALA A 344 -24.32 -11.72 -18.98
CA ALA A 344 -25.04 -10.43 -18.92
C ALA A 344 -24.19 -9.26 -19.43
N ASP A 345 -24.85 -8.29 -20.08
CA ASP A 345 -24.23 -7.02 -20.42
C ASP A 345 -24.01 -6.15 -19.17
N LEU A 346 -23.07 -5.21 -19.23
CA LEU A 346 -22.90 -4.22 -18.17
C LEU A 346 -24.17 -3.38 -17.96
N SER A 347 -24.87 -3.05 -19.04
CA SER A 347 -26.15 -2.31 -19.05
C SER A 347 -27.38 -3.11 -18.59
N GLU A 348 -27.20 -4.37 -18.15
CA GLU A 348 -28.24 -5.18 -17.52
C GLU A 348 -28.02 -5.35 -16.01
N GLN A 349 -26.85 -4.95 -15.49
CA GLN A 349 -26.44 -5.26 -14.12
C GLN A 349 -26.83 -4.17 -13.11
N ARG A 350 -26.85 -4.54 -11.83
CA ARG A 350 -27.11 -3.69 -10.65
C ARG A 350 -26.20 -4.09 -9.50
N ALA A 351 -26.22 -3.34 -8.40
CA ALA A 351 -25.58 -3.71 -7.14
C ALA A 351 -26.03 -5.10 -6.60
N SER A 352 -27.20 -5.59 -6.98
CA SER A 352 -27.62 -6.98 -6.68
C SER A 352 -26.90 -8.04 -7.51
N SER A 353 -26.34 -7.68 -8.67
CA SER A 353 -25.60 -8.58 -9.58
C SER A 353 -24.23 -9.02 -9.03
N VAL A 354 -23.73 -8.38 -7.96
CA VAL A 354 -22.44 -8.71 -7.32
C VAL A 354 -22.31 -10.19 -7.00
N VAL A 355 -23.40 -10.83 -6.56
CA VAL A 355 -23.39 -12.24 -6.16
C VAL A 355 -23.28 -13.23 -7.32
N ALA A 356 -23.42 -12.80 -8.57
CA ALA A 356 -23.27 -13.66 -9.76
C ALA A 356 -22.15 -13.20 -10.71
N TYR A 357 -21.83 -11.90 -10.70
CA TYR A 357 -20.94 -11.24 -11.67
C TYR A 357 -19.82 -10.39 -11.03
N GLY A 358 -19.79 -10.29 -9.70
CA GLY A 358 -18.78 -9.55 -8.93
C GLY A 358 -18.99 -8.03 -8.85
N ALA A 359 -18.28 -7.42 -7.89
CA ALA A 359 -18.33 -6.01 -7.51
C ALA A 359 -18.07 -5.06 -8.67
N LYS A 360 -16.89 -5.18 -9.30
CA LYS A 360 -16.42 -4.29 -10.37
C LYS A 360 -17.42 -4.20 -11.53
N SER A 361 -18.01 -5.32 -11.92
CA SER A 361 -19.00 -5.38 -12.99
C SER A 361 -20.35 -4.76 -12.58
N ALA A 362 -20.85 -5.08 -11.39
CA ALA A 362 -22.09 -4.52 -10.85
C ALA A 362 -22.02 -2.99 -10.71
N ASN A 363 -20.90 -2.46 -10.20
CA ASN A 363 -20.68 -1.02 -10.04
C ASN A 363 -20.61 -0.30 -11.40
N LEU A 364 -20.05 -0.92 -12.44
CA LEU A 364 -20.09 -0.37 -13.80
C LEU A 364 -21.51 -0.35 -14.38
N GLY A 365 -22.36 -1.33 -14.03
CA GLY A 365 -23.79 -1.28 -14.31
C GLY A 365 -24.49 -0.11 -13.63
N GLU A 366 -24.25 0.10 -12.32
CA GLU A 366 -24.82 1.26 -11.61
C GLU A 366 -24.35 2.61 -12.21
N ILE A 367 -23.10 2.73 -12.65
CA ILE A 367 -22.62 3.95 -13.35
C ILE A 367 -23.36 4.17 -14.69
N ILE A 368 -23.67 3.11 -15.45
CA ILE A 368 -24.50 3.20 -16.65
C ILE A 368 -25.91 3.68 -16.29
N HIS A 369 -26.53 3.12 -15.25
CA HIS A 369 -27.90 3.44 -14.86
C HIS A 369 -28.06 4.77 -14.11
N ALA A 370 -26.98 5.33 -13.57
CA ALA A 370 -26.93 6.69 -13.06
C ALA A 370 -26.98 7.77 -14.16
N HIS A 371 -26.78 7.41 -15.44
CA HIS A 371 -26.85 8.31 -16.61
C HIS A 371 -26.03 9.62 -16.44
N LEU A 372 -24.87 9.55 -15.80
CA LEU A 372 -24.10 10.72 -15.37
C LEU A 372 -23.60 11.55 -16.57
N PRO A 373 -23.94 12.86 -16.67
CA PRO A 373 -23.54 13.69 -17.79
C PRO A 373 -22.02 13.74 -17.99
N GLY A 374 -21.57 13.43 -19.21
CA GLY A 374 -20.15 13.42 -19.58
C GLY A 374 -19.40 12.12 -19.23
N PHE A 375 -20.03 11.15 -18.58
CA PHE A 375 -19.47 9.82 -18.33
C PHE A 375 -19.99 8.82 -19.36
N ALA A 376 -19.09 7.98 -19.89
CA ALA A 376 -19.43 6.87 -20.77
C ALA A 376 -18.68 5.62 -20.31
N VAL A 377 -19.41 4.59 -19.87
CA VAL A 377 -18.84 3.25 -19.66
C VAL A 377 -18.81 2.55 -21.02
N PRO A 378 -17.64 2.12 -21.52
CA PRO A 378 -17.59 1.38 -22.78
C PRO A 378 -18.37 0.06 -22.67
N PRO A 379 -18.99 -0.42 -23.78
CA PRO A 379 -19.79 -1.63 -23.77
C PRO A 379 -18.94 -2.86 -23.42
N GLY A 380 -19.64 -3.89 -22.94
CA GLY A 380 -19.02 -5.14 -22.49
C GLY A 380 -20.03 -6.07 -21.83
N PHE A 381 -19.64 -7.33 -21.69
CA PHE A 381 -20.42 -8.36 -21.00
C PHE A 381 -19.61 -9.05 -19.91
N THR A 382 -20.28 -9.87 -19.11
CA THR A 382 -19.70 -10.59 -17.98
C THR A 382 -20.05 -12.07 -17.99
N ILE A 383 -19.05 -12.92 -17.79
CA ILE A 383 -19.20 -14.36 -17.59
C ILE A 383 -19.52 -14.59 -16.10
N PRO A 384 -20.66 -15.23 -15.73
CA PRO A 384 -21.04 -15.43 -14.33
C PRO A 384 -20.20 -16.49 -13.61
N PHE A 385 -20.21 -16.44 -12.27
CA PHE A 385 -19.45 -17.35 -11.39
C PHE A 385 -19.69 -18.84 -11.64
N PHE A 386 -20.89 -19.24 -12.09
CA PHE A 386 -21.23 -20.61 -12.48
C PHE A 386 -20.15 -21.26 -13.35
N TYR A 387 -19.65 -20.52 -14.35
CA TYR A 387 -18.68 -21.06 -15.30
C TYR A 387 -17.27 -21.22 -14.73
N TYR A 388 -16.92 -20.47 -13.68
CA TYR A 388 -15.65 -20.66 -12.98
C TYR A 388 -15.71 -21.92 -12.08
N ASP A 389 -16.79 -22.09 -11.32
CA ASP A 389 -17.05 -23.31 -10.54
C ASP A 389 -17.08 -24.56 -11.45
N GLN A 390 -17.81 -24.48 -12.56
CA GLN A 390 -17.84 -25.51 -13.59
C GLN A 390 -16.43 -25.80 -14.16
N PHE A 391 -15.65 -24.77 -14.48
CA PHE A 391 -14.29 -24.94 -15.00
C PHE A 391 -13.37 -25.66 -14.00
N LEU A 392 -13.44 -25.32 -12.70
CA LEU A 392 -12.63 -26.00 -11.68
C LEU A 392 -13.00 -27.49 -11.60
N ARG A 393 -14.30 -27.85 -11.60
CA ARG A 393 -14.78 -29.23 -11.56
C ARG A 393 -14.44 -30.03 -12.82
N GLU A 394 -14.69 -29.46 -14.01
CA GLU A 394 -14.41 -30.12 -15.30
C GLU A 394 -12.91 -30.42 -15.48
N ASN A 395 -12.04 -29.62 -14.86
CA ASN A 395 -10.59 -29.80 -14.87
C ASN A 395 -10.02 -30.49 -13.61
N LYS A 396 -10.87 -30.97 -12.69
CA LYS A 396 -10.49 -31.64 -11.42
C LYS A 396 -9.54 -30.83 -10.54
N LEU A 397 -9.74 -29.52 -10.53
CA LEU A 397 -8.95 -28.58 -9.74
C LEU A 397 -9.50 -28.43 -8.32
N ASP A 398 -10.76 -28.82 -8.10
CA ASP A 398 -11.38 -28.97 -6.78
C ASP A 398 -10.66 -30.00 -5.90
N ASP A 399 -10.28 -31.16 -6.43
CA ASP A 399 -9.44 -32.16 -5.72
C ASP A 399 -8.07 -31.55 -5.32
N ALA A 400 -7.45 -30.79 -6.21
CA ALA A 400 -6.15 -30.15 -5.95
C ALA A 400 -6.26 -29.06 -4.87
N ILE A 401 -7.29 -28.21 -4.95
CA ILE A 401 -7.60 -27.18 -3.95
C ILE A 401 -7.92 -27.82 -2.60
N TYR A 402 -8.67 -28.92 -2.57
CA TYR A 402 -8.95 -29.63 -1.31
C TYR A 402 -7.69 -30.22 -0.68
N GLN A 403 -6.81 -30.83 -1.48
CA GLN A 403 -5.50 -31.31 -0.98
C GLN A 403 -4.64 -30.16 -0.46
N MET A 404 -4.55 -29.05 -1.22
CA MET A 404 -3.83 -27.84 -0.84
C MET A 404 -4.29 -27.25 0.51
N LEU A 405 -5.61 -27.18 0.74
CA LEU A 405 -6.19 -26.66 1.98
C LEU A 405 -6.02 -27.57 3.20
N ASN A 406 -5.70 -28.86 2.99
CA ASN A 406 -5.41 -29.83 4.06
C ASN A 406 -3.91 -30.11 4.23
N ASP A 407 -3.05 -29.58 3.35
CA ASP A 407 -1.60 -29.73 3.42
C ASP A 407 -1.01 -28.77 4.47
N GLN A 408 -0.62 -29.29 5.63
CA GLN A 408 0.04 -28.50 6.68
C GLN A 408 1.32 -27.81 6.17
N LYS A 409 2.01 -28.36 5.18
CA LYS A 409 3.16 -27.69 4.57
C LYS A 409 2.73 -26.47 3.76
N PHE A 410 1.60 -26.52 3.05
CA PHE A 410 1.04 -25.33 2.38
C PHE A 410 0.62 -24.25 3.38
N VAL A 411 0.07 -24.65 4.55
CA VAL A 411 -0.29 -23.73 5.63
C VAL A 411 0.92 -23.08 6.29
N HIS A 412 2.08 -23.76 6.39
CA HIS A 412 3.22 -23.27 7.19
C HIS A 412 4.47 -22.83 6.40
N ASP A 413 4.76 -23.37 5.21
CA ASP A 413 5.93 -23.03 4.37
C ASP A 413 5.51 -22.06 3.24
N PRO A 414 5.84 -20.75 3.30
CA PRO A 414 5.44 -19.78 2.27
C PRO A 414 6.15 -19.97 0.92
N ALA A 415 7.33 -20.59 0.88
CA ALA A 415 8.07 -20.83 -0.36
C ALA A 415 7.44 -21.99 -1.14
N TYR A 416 7.10 -23.08 -0.44
CA TYR A 416 6.29 -24.17 -0.97
C TYR A 416 4.90 -23.70 -1.37
N ARG A 417 4.24 -22.84 -0.57
CA ARG A 417 2.97 -22.20 -0.92
C ARG A 417 3.06 -21.42 -2.22
N ARG A 418 4.05 -20.52 -2.38
CA ARG A 418 4.30 -19.76 -3.61
C ARG A 418 4.53 -20.67 -4.82
N ALA A 419 5.33 -21.72 -4.65
CA ALA A 419 5.55 -22.72 -5.70
C ALA A 419 4.29 -23.53 -6.04
N TYR A 420 3.45 -23.85 -5.05
CA TYR A 420 2.18 -24.56 -5.24
C TYR A 420 1.17 -23.69 -5.98
N LEU A 421 0.97 -22.44 -5.52
CA LEU A 421 0.09 -21.47 -6.19
C LEU A 421 0.54 -21.20 -7.64
N THR A 422 1.86 -21.19 -7.91
CA THR A 422 2.37 -21.10 -9.28
C THR A 422 1.95 -22.31 -10.12
N ARG A 423 2.06 -23.54 -9.61
CA ARG A 423 1.56 -24.76 -10.28
C ARG A 423 0.03 -24.73 -10.47
N MET A 424 -0.72 -24.26 -9.49
CA MET A 424 -2.18 -24.09 -9.54
C MET A 424 -2.59 -23.14 -10.70
N ARG A 425 -1.89 -22.01 -10.84
CA ARG A 425 -2.08 -21.06 -11.94
C ARG A 425 -1.76 -21.69 -13.30
N GLU A 426 -0.67 -22.44 -13.41
CA GLU A 426 -0.34 -23.16 -14.64
C GLU A 426 -1.39 -24.23 -14.99
N GLN A 427 -1.96 -24.94 -14.00
CA GLN A 427 -3.03 -25.91 -14.21
C GLN A 427 -4.30 -25.24 -14.74
N ILE A 428 -4.69 -24.09 -14.17
CA ILE A 428 -5.83 -23.29 -14.67
C ILE A 428 -5.57 -22.78 -16.09
N GLN A 429 -4.35 -22.34 -16.41
CA GLN A 429 -4.00 -21.91 -17.77
C GLN A 429 -3.96 -23.07 -18.77
N ARG A 430 -3.56 -24.28 -18.36
CA ARG A 430 -3.61 -25.50 -19.19
C ARG A 430 -5.00 -26.13 -19.29
N GLY A 431 -5.94 -25.73 -18.43
CA GLY A 431 -7.28 -26.30 -18.37
C GLY A 431 -8.10 -26.09 -19.65
N THR A 432 -9.00 -27.05 -19.91
CA THR A 432 -9.96 -27.00 -21.01
C THR A 432 -11.16 -26.17 -20.60
N MET A 433 -11.50 -25.15 -21.40
CA MET A 433 -12.72 -24.39 -21.20
C MET A 433 -13.94 -25.16 -21.72
N ASN A 434 -15.05 -25.12 -20.97
CA ASN A 434 -16.32 -25.70 -21.38
C ASN A 434 -16.71 -25.28 -22.81
N ALA A 435 -17.09 -26.25 -23.65
CA ALA A 435 -17.34 -26.03 -25.07
C ALA A 435 -18.53 -25.09 -25.35
N GLN A 436 -19.59 -25.12 -24.52
CA GLN A 436 -20.75 -24.25 -24.68
C GLN A 436 -20.39 -22.81 -24.33
N LEU A 437 -19.68 -22.60 -23.21
CA LEU A 437 -19.15 -21.28 -22.85
C LEU A 437 -18.24 -20.72 -23.94
N ARG A 438 -17.31 -21.53 -24.45
CA ARG A 438 -16.38 -21.11 -25.51
C ARG A 438 -17.13 -20.65 -26.76
N VAL A 439 -18.16 -21.39 -27.21
CA VAL A 439 -18.99 -20.98 -28.35
C VAL A 439 -19.73 -19.68 -28.06
N GLU A 440 -20.34 -19.55 -26.88
CA GLU A 440 -21.14 -18.38 -26.51
C GLU A 440 -20.30 -17.10 -26.34
N VAL A 441 -19.15 -17.17 -25.64
CA VAL A 441 -18.20 -16.07 -25.50
C VAL A 441 -17.71 -15.56 -26.85
N LEU A 442 -17.36 -16.48 -27.76
CA LEU A 442 -16.88 -16.11 -29.11
C LEU A 442 -18.01 -15.57 -29.99
N ARG A 443 -19.25 -16.06 -29.81
CA ARG A 443 -20.44 -15.51 -30.46
C ARG A 443 -20.69 -14.06 -30.04
N ARG A 444 -20.67 -13.77 -28.73
CA ARG A 444 -20.82 -12.42 -28.15
C ARG A 444 -19.72 -11.48 -28.67
N LEU A 445 -18.45 -11.89 -28.56
CA LEU A 445 -17.29 -11.15 -29.08
C LEU A 445 -17.48 -10.73 -30.55
N ARG A 446 -17.79 -11.69 -31.42
CA ARG A 446 -17.92 -11.45 -32.86
C ARG A 446 -19.14 -10.59 -33.20
N ALA A 447 -20.27 -10.77 -32.50
CA ALA A 447 -21.52 -10.06 -32.77
C ALA A 447 -21.47 -8.58 -32.34
N GLU A 448 -20.88 -8.29 -31.17
CA GLU A 448 -20.92 -6.94 -30.58
C GLU A 448 -19.66 -6.13 -30.89
N PHE A 449 -18.51 -6.79 -31.03
CA PHE A 449 -17.20 -6.13 -31.08
C PHE A 449 -16.37 -6.46 -32.33
N GLY A 450 -16.69 -7.57 -33.02
CA GLY A 450 -16.09 -7.94 -34.29
C GLY A 450 -14.59 -8.22 -34.18
N THR A 451 -13.76 -7.33 -34.74
CA THR A 451 -12.28 -7.42 -34.74
C THR A 451 -11.60 -6.44 -33.79
N LYS A 452 -12.36 -5.71 -32.95
CA LYS A 452 -11.81 -4.79 -31.94
C LYS A 452 -11.02 -5.52 -30.87
N GLY A 453 -10.04 -4.84 -30.28
CA GLY A 453 -9.39 -5.30 -29.05
C GLY A 453 -10.30 -5.14 -27.84
N VAL A 454 -10.41 -6.18 -27.02
CA VAL A 454 -11.13 -6.17 -25.74
C VAL A 454 -10.18 -6.26 -24.55
N PHE A 455 -10.65 -5.93 -23.36
CA PHE A 455 -9.92 -6.08 -22.10
C PHE A 455 -10.56 -7.18 -21.26
N ALA A 456 -9.83 -8.27 -20.99
CA ALA A 456 -10.26 -9.29 -20.04
C ALA A 456 -9.89 -8.84 -18.61
N ARG A 457 -10.86 -8.78 -17.70
CA ARG A 457 -10.67 -8.30 -16.32
C ARG A 457 -11.40 -9.16 -15.30
N SER A 458 -10.81 -9.34 -14.13
CA SER A 458 -11.50 -9.96 -13.00
C SER A 458 -12.66 -9.08 -12.52
N SER A 459 -13.69 -9.73 -11.98
CA SER A 459 -14.72 -9.10 -11.16
C SER A 459 -15.06 -10.08 -10.04
N THR A 460 -14.48 -9.90 -8.85
CA THR A 460 -14.78 -10.79 -7.71
C THR A 460 -15.88 -10.23 -6.83
N ASN A 461 -16.52 -11.11 -6.05
CA ASN A 461 -17.45 -10.74 -5.00
C ASN A 461 -16.76 -10.24 -3.71
N SER A 462 -15.43 -10.34 -3.60
CA SER A 462 -14.64 -9.88 -2.44
C SER A 462 -14.30 -8.39 -2.47
N GLU A 463 -14.12 -7.81 -3.66
CA GLU A 463 -13.45 -6.51 -3.85
C GLU A 463 -14.01 -5.33 -3.04
N ASP A 464 -15.31 -5.32 -2.72
CA ASP A 464 -16.01 -4.24 -1.99
C ASP A 464 -16.37 -4.61 -0.53
N LEU A 465 -15.77 -5.65 0.05
CA LEU A 465 -16.08 -6.08 1.42
C LEU A 465 -15.60 -5.08 2.49
N PRO A 466 -16.31 -4.92 3.62
CA PRO A 466 -15.86 -4.04 4.69
C PRO A 466 -14.49 -4.42 5.26
N ASN A 467 -13.50 -3.54 5.05
CA ASN A 467 -12.09 -3.73 5.42
C ASN A 467 -11.37 -4.82 4.60
N PHE A 468 -11.66 -4.92 3.29
CA PHE A 468 -10.84 -5.59 2.29
C PHE A 468 -10.88 -4.75 1.01
N ASN A 469 -9.76 -4.66 0.28
CA ASN A 469 -9.69 -3.91 -0.98
C ASN A 469 -8.87 -4.70 -2.00
N GLY A 470 -9.58 -5.38 -2.92
CA GLY A 470 -8.96 -6.26 -3.92
C GLY A 470 -8.24 -5.56 -5.08
N ALA A 471 -8.05 -4.23 -5.01
CA ALA A 471 -7.51 -3.45 -6.12
C ALA A 471 -6.02 -3.75 -6.37
N GLY A 472 -5.74 -4.60 -7.36
CA GLY A 472 -4.38 -4.91 -7.84
C GLY A 472 -3.94 -6.35 -7.56
N LEU A 473 -4.68 -7.08 -6.73
CA LEU A 473 -4.43 -8.50 -6.44
C LEU A 473 -4.57 -9.38 -7.70
N TYR A 474 -5.51 -9.01 -8.57
CA TYR A 474 -5.93 -9.79 -9.74
C TYR A 474 -5.41 -9.20 -11.05
N SER A 475 -5.14 -10.07 -12.02
CA SER A 475 -4.56 -9.68 -13.31
C SER A 475 -5.61 -9.21 -14.32
N THR A 476 -5.19 -8.32 -15.22
CA THR A 476 -5.99 -7.81 -16.35
C THR A 476 -5.19 -8.03 -17.64
N MET A 477 -5.84 -8.49 -18.71
CA MET A 477 -5.22 -8.60 -20.03
C MET A 477 -5.83 -7.57 -21.00
N PRO A 478 -5.07 -6.54 -21.44
CA PRO A 478 -5.55 -5.51 -22.35
C PRO A 478 -5.40 -5.91 -23.83
N ASN A 479 -6.22 -5.31 -24.71
CA ASN A 479 -6.11 -5.40 -26.17
C ASN A 479 -6.09 -6.85 -26.73
N VAL A 480 -6.88 -7.73 -26.12
CA VAL A 480 -7.11 -9.11 -26.53
C VAL A 480 -7.86 -9.13 -27.87
N ARG A 481 -7.36 -9.86 -28.88
CA ARG A 481 -7.91 -9.92 -30.24
C ARG A 481 -7.94 -11.36 -30.77
N GLY A 482 -9.07 -11.76 -31.33
CA GLY A 482 -9.26 -13.09 -31.91
C GLY A 482 -9.52 -14.19 -30.88
N ASP A 483 -10.04 -15.32 -31.38
CA ASP A 483 -10.72 -16.32 -30.56
C ASP A 483 -9.83 -16.93 -29.46
N GLU A 484 -8.71 -17.55 -29.83
CA GLU A 484 -7.84 -18.25 -28.85
C GLU A 484 -7.27 -17.28 -27.81
N GLN A 485 -6.92 -16.04 -28.21
CA GLN A 485 -6.39 -15.06 -27.26
C GLN A 485 -7.43 -14.69 -26.20
N LEU A 486 -8.74 -14.68 -26.53
CA LEU A 486 -9.78 -14.47 -25.53
C LEU A 486 -9.94 -15.65 -24.58
N ILE A 487 -9.85 -16.89 -25.07
CA ILE A 487 -9.93 -18.09 -24.22
C ILE A 487 -8.73 -18.16 -23.26
N GLU A 488 -7.52 -17.85 -23.73
CA GLU A 488 -6.34 -17.74 -22.87
C GLU A 488 -6.42 -16.54 -21.92
N ALA A 489 -6.95 -15.39 -22.35
CA ALA A 489 -7.14 -14.22 -21.48
C ALA A 489 -8.11 -14.51 -20.33
N ILE A 490 -9.21 -15.23 -20.59
CA ILE A 490 -10.16 -15.64 -19.54
C ILE A 490 -9.48 -16.58 -18.54
N LYS A 491 -8.77 -17.62 -19.00
CA LYS A 491 -8.03 -18.54 -18.12
C LYS A 491 -6.92 -17.84 -17.34
N PHE A 492 -6.22 -16.88 -17.94
CA PHE A 492 -5.21 -16.06 -17.28
C PHE A 492 -5.80 -15.20 -16.15
N VAL A 493 -6.96 -14.59 -16.38
CA VAL A 493 -7.68 -13.82 -15.35
C VAL A 493 -8.22 -14.74 -14.25
N TRP A 494 -8.82 -15.88 -14.61
CA TRP A 494 -9.24 -16.92 -13.64
C TRP A 494 -8.09 -17.45 -12.78
N ALA A 495 -6.91 -17.67 -13.38
CA ALA A 495 -5.71 -18.06 -12.64
C ALA A 495 -5.25 -16.98 -11.64
N SER A 496 -5.54 -15.71 -11.89
CA SER A 496 -4.99 -14.62 -11.06
C SER A 496 -5.58 -14.50 -9.65
N VAL A 497 -6.67 -15.20 -9.34
CA VAL A 497 -7.13 -15.36 -7.95
C VAL A 497 -6.16 -16.21 -7.13
N TRP A 498 -5.38 -17.08 -7.79
CA TRP A 498 -4.32 -17.90 -7.18
C TRP A 498 -2.94 -17.23 -7.27
N ASN A 499 -2.88 -15.91 -7.48
CA ASN A 499 -1.65 -15.14 -7.24
C ASN A 499 -1.25 -15.31 -5.75
N PHE A 500 0.05 -15.38 -5.44
CA PHE A 500 0.50 -15.48 -4.05
C PHE A 500 0.02 -14.28 -3.24
N GLU A 501 0.13 -13.10 -3.82
CA GLU A 501 -0.25 -11.83 -3.24
C GLU A 501 -1.77 -11.74 -3.03
N ALA A 502 -2.58 -12.36 -3.91
CA ALA A 502 -4.04 -12.46 -3.70
C ALA A 502 -4.40 -13.44 -2.57
N TYR A 503 -3.71 -14.57 -2.49
CA TYR A 503 -3.97 -15.60 -1.49
C TYR A 503 -3.61 -15.15 -0.06
N GLU A 504 -2.48 -14.44 0.13
CA GLU A 504 -2.12 -13.91 1.45
C GLU A 504 -3.08 -12.77 1.89
N GLU A 505 -3.57 -11.95 0.95
CA GLU A 505 -4.48 -10.83 1.22
C GLU A 505 -5.94 -11.27 1.45
N GLU A 506 -6.39 -12.41 0.91
CA GLU A 506 -7.62 -13.07 1.40
C GLU A 506 -7.51 -13.49 2.89
N GLY A 507 -6.31 -13.44 3.49
CA GLY A 507 -6.07 -13.59 4.92
C GLY A 507 -6.15 -12.29 5.75
N ILE A 508 -5.77 -11.12 5.21
CA ILE A 508 -5.70 -9.82 5.94
C ILE A 508 -5.83 -8.61 5.01
N ASN A 509 -6.48 -7.56 5.51
CA ASN A 509 -6.70 -6.25 4.90
C ASN A 509 -5.42 -5.47 4.48
N SER A 510 -5.32 -5.09 3.20
CA SER A 510 -4.58 -3.90 2.74
C SER A 510 -5.37 -3.09 1.70
N GLU A 511 -4.87 -1.91 1.33
CA GLU A 511 -5.40 -1.07 0.24
C GLU A 511 -4.31 -0.72 -0.79
N SER A 512 -4.55 -0.95 -2.10
CA SER A 512 -4.56 0.09 -3.16
C SER A 512 -4.08 -0.35 -4.55
N SER A 513 -4.85 0.03 -5.59
CA SER A 513 -4.30 0.48 -6.89
C SER A 513 -5.33 1.25 -7.73
N GLY A 514 -4.88 2.24 -8.51
CA GLY A 514 -5.58 2.75 -9.70
C GLY A 514 -7.02 3.25 -9.55
N VAL A 515 -7.30 4.17 -8.62
CA VAL A 515 -8.67 4.64 -8.30
C VAL A 515 -8.90 6.13 -8.63
N MET A 516 -10.12 6.49 -9.07
CA MET A 516 -10.65 7.86 -8.95
C MET A 516 -11.36 7.95 -7.60
N ILE A 517 -10.77 8.67 -6.64
CA ILE A 517 -11.27 8.71 -5.26
C ILE A 517 -12.07 10.00 -5.09
N THR A 518 -13.37 9.88 -4.81
CA THR A 518 -14.32 11.01 -4.69
C THR A 518 -14.32 11.63 -3.27
N ALA A 519 -13.23 11.43 -2.55
CA ALA A 519 -12.94 11.85 -1.17
C ALA A 519 -11.42 11.93 -1.01
N ASP A 520 -10.90 12.60 0.01
CA ASP A 520 -9.45 12.55 0.31
C ASP A 520 -9.06 11.18 0.94
N PRO A 521 -8.23 10.34 0.28
CA PRO A 521 -7.74 9.10 0.87
C PRO A 521 -6.74 9.31 2.01
N PHE A 522 -6.13 10.51 2.10
CA PHE A 522 -5.14 10.86 3.12
C PHE A 522 -5.77 11.58 4.33
N ASN A 523 -7.00 12.08 4.19
CA ASN A 523 -7.78 12.66 5.28
C ASN A 523 -9.20 12.08 5.33
N ARG A 524 -9.46 11.17 6.28
CA ARG A 524 -10.81 10.60 6.51
C ARG A 524 -11.87 11.64 6.89
N GLU A 525 -11.46 12.87 7.23
CA GLU A 525 -12.36 13.98 7.50
C GLU A 525 -12.85 14.70 6.22
N ASP A 526 -12.02 14.87 5.20
CA ASP A 526 -12.33 15.64 3.98
C ASP A 526 -12.99 14.81 2.87
N LYS A 527 -14.13 14.19 3.19
CA LYS A 527 -14.87 13.34 2.24
C LYS A 527 -15.52 14.10 1.08
N ASP A 528 -15.89 15.36 1.27
CA ASP A 528 -16.68 16.14 0.30
C ASP A 528 -15.89 17.28 -0.40
N GLN A 529 -14.64 17.53 0.01
CA GLN A 529 -13.87 18.71 -0.43
C GLN A 529 -12.82 18.45 -1.53
N ALA A 530 -12.47 17.19 -1.81
CA ALA A 530 -11.41 16.84 -2.76
C ALA A 530 -11.76 15.61 -3.60
N ILE A 531 -11.56 15.72 -4.93
CA ILE A 531 -11.62 14.58 -5.86
C ILE A 531 -10.20 14.28 -6.35
N TYR A 532 -9.68 13.10 -6.01
CA TYR A 532 -8.34 12.70 -6.40
C TYR A 532 -8.35 11.94 -7.73
N ILE A 533 -7.84 12.58 -8.79
CA ILE A 533 -7.73 12.00 -10.14
C ILE A 533 -6.27 11.62 -10.42
N SER A 534 -5.98 10.32 -10.37
CA SER A 534 -4.68 9.78 -10.80
C SER A 534 -4.69 9.48 -12.31
N ALA A 535 -4.09 10.37 -13.10
CA ALA A 535 -4.00 10.23 -14.55
C ALA A 535 -2.58 9.78 -15.01
N LYS A 536 -2.54 8.79 -15.90
CA LYS A 536 -1.34 8.18 -16.50
C LYS A 536 -1.47 8.24 -18.03
N ARG A 537 -0.36 8.40 -18.76
CA ARG A 537 -0.36 8.37 -20.23
C ARG A 537 -0.01 6.96 -20.71
N GLY A 538 -0.91 6.34 -21.47
CA GLY A 538 -0.84 4.92 -21.83
C GLY A 538 -1.90 4.09 -21.09
N LEU A 539 -1.77 2.77 -21.11
CA LEU A 539 -2.67 1.88 -20.37
C LEU A 539 -2.53 2.09 -18.85
N GLY A 540 -3.66 2.13 -18.15
CA GLY A 540 -3.78 2.25 -16.69
C GLY A 540 -3.21 1.04 -15.98
#